data_AF-A0A0D0BTR0-F1
#
_entry.id   AF-A0A0D0BTR0-F1
#
_cell.length_a   1.000
_cell.length_b   1.000
_cell.length_c   1.000
_cell.angle_alpha   90.00
_cell.angle_beta   90.00
_cell.angle_gamma   90.00
#
_symmetry.space_group_name_H-M   'P 1'
#
loop_
_entity.id
_entity.type
_entity.pdbx_description
1 polymer ?
#
loop_
_entity_poly.entity_id
_entity_poly.type
_entity_poly.pdbx_seq_one_letter_code
_entity_poly.pdbx_strand_id
1 'polypeptide(L)'
;MIQFITFAIHPNGDGTSNVTTLVIIGEVTNANLTSFVQSWDGRTVNRSKAVWTIADVTCTVARVTCDFVMSPTPAVTNITDASNDILNAEGLQIVNQFPLETGFILDNNAIVANADGSYNVTSSLQVGNITSDELIPFANSWVGETISGEEAQWLVEAGSCLEQQE
;
A
#
# COMPACT_ATOMS: atom_id res chain seq x y z
N MET A 1 -1.43 -19.76 16.73
CA MET A 1 -0.88 -18.55 16.05
C MET A 1 -1.78 -18.25 14.87
N ILE A 2 -2.24 -17.02 14.67
CA ILE A 2 -3.03 -16.64 13.49
C ILE A 2 -2.16 -15.72 12.64
N GLN A 3 -1.92 -16.09 11.38
CA GLN A 3 -1.20 -15.29 10.41
C GLN A 3 -2.12 -14.99 9.23
N PHE A 4 -2.22 -13.72 8.88
CA PHE A 4 -2.94 -13.25 7.69
C PHE A 4 -1.90 -12.99 6.59
N ILE A 5 -2.13 -13.53 5.39
CA ILE A 5 -1.30 -13.28 4.22
C ILE A 5 -2.23 -12.86 3.09
N THR A 6 -2.17 -11.59 2.71
CA THR A 6 -2.87 -11.09 1.53
C THR A 6 -1.91 -11.09 0.35
N PHE A 7 -2.32 -11.66 -0.78
CA PHE A 7 -1.38 -11.94 -1.89
C PHE A 7 -1.83 -11.43 -3.26
N ALA A 8 -3.05 -10.92 -3.40
CA ALA A 8 -3.50 -10.33 -4.65
C ALA A 8 -4.57 -9.27 -4.41
N ILE A 9 -4.37 -8.07 -4.96
CA ILE A 9 -5.39 -7.03 -5.13
C ILE A 9 -5.66 -6.97 -6.63
N HIS A 10 -6.85 -7.37 -7.07
CA HIS A 10 -7.27 -7.25 -8.47
C HIS A 10 -8.21 -6.05 -8.64
N PRO A 11 -7.78 -5.00 -9.36
CA PRO A 11 -8.64 -3.89 -9.78
C PRO A 11 -9.96 -4.32 -10.41
N ASN A 12 -11.09 -3.77 -9.96
CA ASN A 12 -12.40 -4.02 -10.59
C ASN A 12 -12.84 -2.94 -11.59
N GLY A 13 -12.19 -1.77 -11.64
CA GLY A 13 -12.56 -0.70 -12.57
C GLY A 13 -13.63 0.27 -12.03
N ASP A 14 -13.89 0.26 -10.73
CA ASP A 14 -14.99 1.01 -10.11
C ASP A 14 -14.63 1.57 -8.72
N GLY A 15 -13.33 1.71 -8.43
CA GLY A 15 -12.83 2.06 -7.10
C GLY A 15 -12.86 0.91 -6.09
N THR A 16 -13.26 -0.30 -6.51
CA THR A 16 -13.14 -1.51 -5.68
C THR A 16 -12.03 -2.44 -6.19
N SER A 17 -11.60 -3.38 -5.36
CA SER A 17 -10.73 -4.47 -5.79
C SER A 17 -11.10 -5.77 -5.08
N ASN A 18 -10.90 -6.88 -5.80
CA ASN A 18 -11.00 -8.21 -5.22
C ASN A 18 -9.67 -8.54 -4.54
N VAL A 19 -9.73 -8.82 -3.25
CA VAL A 19 -8.56 -9.17 -2.47
C VAL A 19 -8.65 -10.63 -2.03
N THR A 20 -7.60 -11.40 -2.30
CA THR A 20 -7.50 -12.76 -1.76
C THR A 20 -6.61 -12.77 -0.51
N THR A 21 -7.26 -12.98 0.65
CA THR A 21 -6.58 -13.12 1.94
C THR A 21 -6.54 -14.60 2.36
N LEU A 22 -5.34 -15.09 2.59
CA LEU A 22 -5.06 -16.39 3.18
C LEU A 22 -4.97 -16.23 4.70
N VAL A 23 -5.81 -16.95 5.44
CA VAL A 23 -5.68 -17.04 6.91
C VAL A 23 -5.02 -18.36 7.25
N ILE A 24 -3.81 -18.31 7.79
CA ILE A 24 -3.08 -19.47 8.29
C ILE A 24 -3.20 -19.47 9.81
N ILE A 25 -3.97 -20.42 10.35
CA ILE A 25 -4.02 -20.66 11.79
C ILE A 25 -3.12 -21.86 12.11
N GLY A 26 -2.01 -21.60 12.79
CA GLY A 26 -1.13 -22.62 13.36
C GLY A 26 -1.72 -23.24 14.62
N GLU A 27 -1.71 -24.58 14.66
CA GLU A 27 -2.23 -25.48 15.71
C GLU A 27 -3.71 -25.27 16.04
N VAL A 28 -4.58 -25.97 15.30
CA VAL A 28 -6.03 -25.99 15.53
C VAL A 28 -6.41 -27.35 16.12
N THR A 29 -7.01 -27.37 17.30
CA THR A 29 -7.63 -28.58 17.88
C THR A 29 -9.06 -28.75 17.34
N ASN A 30 -9.57 -29.99 17.27
CA ASN A 30 -10.91 -30.29 16.73
C ASN A 30 -12.06 -29.50 17.39
N ALA A 31 -11.90 -29.09 18.66
CA ALA A 31 -12.89 -28.31 19.38
C ALA A 31 -12.94 -26.84 18.94
N ASN A 32 -11.79 -26.23 18.63
CA ASN A 32 -11.72 -24.85 18.12
C ASN A 32 -12.14 -24.75 16.64
N LEU A 33 -12.04 -25.86 15.91
CA LEU A 33 -12.48 -25.97 14.52
C LEU A 33 -14.01 -25.90 14.39
N THR A 34 -14.77 -26.51 15.30
CA THR A 34 -16.23 -26.65 15.15
C THR A 34 -16.98 -25.34 15.40
N SER A 35 -16.54 -24.51 16.35
CA SER A 35 -17.14 -23.19 16.60
C SER A 35 -16.77 -22.16 15.54
N PHE A 36 -15.53 -22.20 15.04
CA PHE A 36 -15.05 -21.27 14.01
C PHE A 36 -15.69 -21.57 12.63
N VAL A 37 -15.81 -22.85 12.25
CA VAL A 37 -16.43 -23.32 11.00
C VAL A 37 -17.93 -22.97 10.89
N GLN A 38 -18.64 -22.84 12.02
CA GLN A 38 -20.06 -22.48 12.02
C GLN A 38 -20.33 -21.00 11.71
N SER A 39 -19.31 -20.13 11.77
CA SER A 39 -19.47 -18.69 11.48
C SER A 39 -19.07 -18.27 10.05
N TRP A 40 -18.40 -19.16 9.29
CA TRP A 40 -17.89 -18.85 7.94
C TRP A 40 -18.07 -20.07 7.00
N ASP A 41 -19.28 -20.22 6.48
CA ASP A 41 -19.70 -20.97 5.28
C ASP A 41 -18.85 -22.17 4.77
N GLY A 42 -18.42 -23.04 5.69
CA GLY A 42 -18.22 -24.47 5.46
C GLY A 42 -17.35 -24.89 4.26
N ARG A 43 -16.02 -24.87 4.41
CA ARG A 43 -15.11 -25.73 3.62
C ARG A 43 -14.19 -26.58 4.49
N THR A 44 -14.06 -27.84 4.08
CA THR A 44 -13.56 -28.98 4.86
C THR A 44 -12.03 -28.97 5.04
N VAL A 45 -11.58 -29.30 6.25
CA VAL A 45 -10.16 -29.39 6.63
C VAL A 45 -9.65 -30.81 6.45
N ASN A 46 -8.47 -30.98 5.85
CA ASN A 46 -7.73 -32.24 5.87
C ASN A 46 -6.37 -32.04 6.58
N ARG A 47 -6.28 -32.56 7.82
CA ARG A 47 -5.11 -32.59 8.73
C ARG A 47 -4.74 -31.27 9.41
N SER A 48 -3.74 -31.36 10.31
CA SER A 48 -3.31 -30.43 11.38
C SER A 48 -2.98 -28.98 10.98
N LYS A 49 -3.21 -28.61 9.72
CA LYS A 49 -3.16 -27.25 9.21
C LYS A 49 -4.44 -27.02 8.42
N ALA A 50 -5.25 -26.10 8.89
CA ALA A 50 -6.39 -25.63 8.13
C ALA A 50 -5.95 -24.39 7.35
N VAL A 51 -6.12 -24.45 6.04
CA VAL A 51 -5.89 -23.34 5.11
C VAL A 51 -7.26 -22.93 4.63
N TRP A 52 -7.69 -21.73 4.99
CA TRP A 52 -8.93 -21.16 4.50
C TRP A 52 -8.62 -20.08 3.48
N THR A 53 -9.16 -20.24 2.29
CA THR A 53 -9.30 -19.16 1.33
C THR A 53 -10.59 -18.45 1.68
N ILE A 54 -10.49 -17.20 2.18
CA ILE A 54 -11.66 -16.33 2.25
C ILE A 54 -12.02 -16.02 0.80
N ALA A 55 -13.29 -16.22 0.44
CA ALA A 55 -13.81 -15.82 -0.87
C ALA A 55 -13.55 -14.33 -1.11
N ASP A 56 -13.48 -13.91 -2.38
CA ASP A 56 -13.15 -12.55 -2.81
C ASP A 56 -13.75 -11.50 -1.87
N VAL A 57 -12.89 -10.86 -1.07
CA VAL A 57 -13.31 -9.73 -0.24
C VAL A 57 -13.26 -8.52 -1.15
N THR A 58 -14.43 -7.88 -1.35
CA THR A 58 -14.48 -6.58 -2.00
C THR A 58 -13.96 -5.55 -1.00
N CYS A 59 -12.75 -5.07 -1.23
CA CYS A 59 -12.18 -3.96 -0.47
C CYS A 59 -12.37 -2.67 -1.25
N THR A 60 -12.65 -1.58 -0.55
CA THR A 60 -12.47 -0.23 -1.11
C THR A 60 -10.99 -0.03 -1.38
N VAL A 61 -10.64 0.55 -2.52
CA VAL A 61 -9.26 0.85 -2.83
C VAL A 61 -9.14 2.29 -3.30
N ALA A 62 -8.46 3.10 -2.52
CA ALA A 62 -8.08 4.44 -2.94
C ALA A 62 -7.06 4.36 -4.08
N ARG A 63 -7.27 5.15 -5.12
CA ARG A 63 -6.30 5.35 -6.21
C ARG A 63 -6.09 6.81 -6.42
N VAL A 64 -4.85 7.22 -6.22
CA VAL A 64 -4.50 8.63 -6.18
C VAL A 64 -3.27 8.84 -7.03
N THR A 65 -3.30 9.85 -7.88
CA THR A 65 -2.11 10.37 -8.54
C THR A 65 -1.67 11.62 -7.81
N CYS A 66 -0.40 11.66 -7.43
CA CYS A 66 0.22 12.78 -6.74
C CYS A 66 1.36 13.35 -7.57
N ASP A 67 1.38 14.67 -7.72
CA ASP A 67 2.53 15.37 -8.29
C ASP A 67 3.28 16.07 -7.16
N PHE A 68 4.53 15.67 -6.93
CA PHE A 68 5.42 16.20 -5.91
C PHE A 68 6.65 16.90 -6.51
N VAL A 69 7.18 17.86 -5.76
CA VAL A 69 8.54 18.38 -5.95
C VAL A 69 9.35 17.99 -4.71
N MET A 70 10.43 17.24 -4.90
CA MET A 70 11.18 16.64 -3.80
C MET A 70 12.67 16.87 -3.92
N SER A 71 13.30 17.20 -2.80
CA SER A 71 14.74 17.47 -2.72
C SER A 71 15.44 16.47 -1.79
N PRO A 72 16.41 15.69 -2.29
CA PRO A 72 17.12 14.71 -1.47
C PRO A 72 18.28 15.31 -0.67
N THR A 73 18.49 14.80 0.54
CA THR A 73 19.66 15.04 1.38
C THR A 73 20.19 13.71 1.95
N PRO A 74 21.43 13.27 1.60
CA PRO A 74 22.34 13.88 0.65
C PRO A 74 21.77 13.86 -0.78
N ALA A 75 22.37 14.66 -1.68
CA ALA A 75 21.94 14.69 -3.07
C ALA A 75 22.12 13.31 -3.73
N VAL A 76 21.07 12.84 -4.39
CA VAL A 76 21.07 11.65 -5.24
C VAL A 76 21.31 12.11 -6.68
N THR A 77 22.26 11.50 -7.39
CA THR A 77 22.65 11.98 -8.74
C THR A 77 22.10 11.13 -9.88
N ASN A 78 21.56 9.96 -9.57
CA ASN A 78 21.02 9.01 -10.53
C ASN A 78 19.49 8.95 -10.41
N ILE A 79 18.80 9.11 -11.53
CA ILE A 79 17.34 9.15 -11.57
C ILE A 79 16.69 7.80 -11.21
N THR A 80 17.35 6.69 -11.52
CA THR A 80 16.86 5.35 -11.15
C THR A 80 16.95 5.14 -9.65
N ASP A 81 18.07 5.54 -9.05
CA ASP A 81 18.30 5.41 -7.60
C ASP A 81 17.33 6.35 -6.86
N ALA A 82 17.16 7.59 -7.34
CA ALA A 82 16.17 8.53 -6.84
C ALA A 82 14.74 7.94 -6.88
N SER A 83 14.35 7.34 -8.01
CA SER A 83 13.00 6.75 -8.14
C SER A 83 12.76 5.64 -7.12
N ASN A 84 13.70 4.70 -6.97
CA ASN A 84 13.56 3.62 -6.00
C ASN A 84 13.54 4.15 -4.56
N ASP A 85 14.38 5.14 -4.28
CA ASP A 85 14.49 5.71 -2.94
C ASP A 85 13.23 6.49 -2.53
N ILE A 86 12.63 7.23 -3.46
CA ILE A 86 11.34 7.90 -3.27
C ILE A 86 10.24 6.86 -3.01
N LEU A 87 10.17 5.78 -3.80
CA LEU A 87 9.17 4.72 -3.59
C LEU A 87 9.30 4.07 -2.20
N ASN A 88 10.54 3.85 -1.74
CA ASN A 88 10.79 3.37 -0.39
C ASN A 88 10.31 4.38 0.67
N ALA A 89 10.56 5.67 0.45
CA ALA A 89 10.13 6.73 1.37
C ALA A 89 8.61 6.84 1.48
N GLU A 90 7.91 6.89 0.34
CA GLU A 90 6.44 6.94 0.27
C GLU A 90 5.82 5.66 0.88
N GLY A 91 6.39 4.50 0.56
CA GLY A 91 5.93 3.21 1.10
C GLY A 91 6.05 3.13 2.62
N LEU A 92 7.14 3.65 3.18
CA LEU A 92 7.31 3.71 4.63
C LEU A 92 6.28 4.63 5.28
N GLN A 93 5.96 5.79 4.68
CA GLN A 93 4.91 6.68 5.19
C GLN A 93 3.55 5.95 5.24
N ILE A 94 3.18 5.27 4.15
CA ILE A 94 1.92 4.54 4.05
C ILE A 94 1.85 3.40 5.07
N VAL A 95 2.90 2.58 5.19
CA VAL A 95 2.93 1.46 6.16
C VAL A 95 2.82 1.94 7.60
N ASN A 96 3.45 3.07 7.93
CA ASN A 96 3.40 3.61 9.29
C ASN A 96 2.01 4.16 9.65
N GLN A 97 1.35 4.80 8.69
CA GLN A 97 0.01 5.38 8.91
C GLN A 97 -1.09 4.31 8.85
N PHE A 98 -0.97 3.35 7.94
CA PHE A 98 -1.98 2.33 7.67
C PHE A 98 -1.40 0.90 7.82
N PRO A 99 -1.03 0.49 9.05
CA PRO A 99 -0.29 -0.76 9.29
C PRO A 99 -1.11 -2.04 9.14
N LEU A 100 -2.43 -1.94 9.04
CA LEU A 100 -3.36 -3.09 8.98
C LEU A 100 -3.96 -3.31 7.59
N GLU A 101 -3.52 -2.56 6.58
CA GLU A 101 -4.13 -2.62 5.27
C GLU A 101 -3.78 -3.88 4.48
N THR A 102 -4.68 -4.24 3.58
CA THR A 102 -4.58 -5.47 2.79
C THR A 102 -3.46 -5.45 1.75
N GLY A 103 -2.82 -4.30 1.53
CA GLY A 103 -1.67 -4.11 0.64
C GLY A 103 -1.68 -2.73 -0.01
N PHE A 104 -0.54 -2.35 -0.59
CA PHE A 104 -0.39 -1.11 -1.34
C PHE A 104 0.40 -1.35 -2.63
N ILE A 105 0.14 -0.53 -3.66
CA ILE A 105 0.91 -0.47 -4.89
C ILE A 105 1.37 0.97 -5.03
N LEU A 106 2.66 1.13 -5.29
CA LEU A 106 3.31 2.42 -5.49
C LEU A 106 4.10 2.34 -6.79
N ASP A 107 3.96 3.38 -7.59
CA ASP A 107 4.73 3.53 -8.82
C ASP A 107 5.02 5.00 -9.07
N ASN A 108 6.20 5.30 -9.58
CA ASN A 108 6.54 6.63 -10.07
C ASN A 108 6.26 6.66 -11.57
N ASN A 109 5.05 7.09 -11.93
CA ASN A 109 4.63 7.21 -13.33
C ASN A 109 5.57 8.11 -14.14
N ALA A 110 6.13 9.15 -13.51
CA ALA A 110 7.14 10.01 -14.10
C ALA A 110 8.08 10.56 -13.02
N ILE A 111 9.37 10.67 -13.36
CA ILE A 111 10.35 11.38 -12.55
C ILE A 111 11.23 12.23 -13.48
N VAL A 112 11.43 13.50 -13.13
CA VAL A 112 12.23 14.45 -13.90
C VAL A 112 13.14 15.22 -12.96
N ALA A 113 14.45 15.15 -13.18
CA ALA A 113 15.42 15.92 -12.42
C ALA A 113 15.37 17.41 -12.82
N ASN A 114 15.38 18.29 -11.83
CA ASN A 114 15.46 19.73 -12.00
C ASN A 114 16.91 20.23 -11.90
N ALA A 115 17.16 21.46 -12.35
CA ALA A 115 18.50 22.05 -12.38
C ALA A 115 19.06 22.39 -10.99
N ASP A 116 18.20 22.54 -9.98
CA ASP A 116 18.56 22.81 -8.58
C ASP A 116 18.85 21.54 -7.77
N GLY A 117 18.71 20.36 -8.36
CA GLY A 117 18.90 19.06 -7.70
C GLY A 117 17.63 18.48 -7.07
N SER A 118 16.49 19.17 -7.19
CA SER A 118 15.18 18.62 -6.86
C SER A 118 14.65 17.72 -8.00
N TYR A 119 13.54 17.05 -7.75
CA TYR A 119 12.87 16.17 -8.69
C TYR A 119 11.38 16.50 -8.75
N ASN A 120 10.81 16.59 -9.95
CA ASN A 120 9.37 16.51 -10.13
C ASN A 120 9.01 15.03 -10.24
N VAL A 121 8.08 14.58 -9.40
CA VAL A 121 7.68 13.18 -9.27
C VAL A 121 6.17 13.10 -9.45
N THR A 122 5.71 12.25 -10.37
CA THR A 122 4.31 11.87 -10.48
C THR A 122 4.18 10.46 -9.94
N SER A 123 3.62 10.31 -8.73
CA SER A 123 3.45 9.04 -8.03
C SER A 123 2.01 8.55 -8.15
N SER A 124 1.84 7.25 -8.36
CA SER A 124 0.56 6.54 -8.29
C SER A 124 0.49 5.78 -6.97
N LEU A 125 -0.43 6.17 -6.10
CA LEU A 125 -0.64 5.56 -4.80
C LEU A 125 -1.94 4.76 -4.82
N GLN A 126 -1.83 3.46 -4.53
CA GLN A 126 -2.98 2.60 -4.36
C GLN A 126 -2.89 1.90 -3.01
N VAL A 127 -3.88 2.11 -2.13
CA VAL A 127 -3.91 1.51 -0.79
C VAL A 127 -5.23 0.79 -0.60
N GLY A 128 -5.16 -0.51 -0.29
CA GLY A 128 -6.35 -1.32 -0.03
C GLY A 128 -7.00 -0.95 1.28
N ASN A 129 -8.33 -1.08 1.35
CA ASN A 129 -9.17 -0.84 2.52
C ASN A 129 -9.08 0.58 3.11
N ILE A 130 -8.64 1.54 2.29
CA ILE A 130 -8.63 2.99 2.53
C ILE A 130 -9.43 3.69 1.42
N THR A 131 -10.11 4.78 1.77
CA THR A 131 -10.83 5.63 0.80
C THR A 131 -9.94 6.74 0.22
N SER A 132 -10.25 7.26 -0.97
CA SER A 132 -9.53 8.41 -1.55
C SER A 132 -9.61 9.65 -0.64
N ASP A 133 -10.73 9.84 0.05
CA ASP A 133 -10.95 10.93 1.02
C ASP A 133 -10.01 10.85 2.24
N GLU A 134 -9.48 9.66 2.55
CA GLU A 134 -8.48 9.47 3.61
C GLU A 134 -7.05 9.53 3.06
N LEU A 135 -6.80 8.91 1.89
CA LEU A 135 -5.46 8.84 1.30
C LEU A 135 -4.98 10.20 0.77
N ILE A 136 -5.85 10.98 0.13
CA ILE A 136 -5.48 12.27 -0.48
C ILE A 136 -5.02 13.28 0.58
N PRO A 137 -5.77 13.55 1.68
CA PRO A 137 -5.30 14.47 2.70
C PRO A 137 -4.03 13.98 3.39
N PHE A 138 -3.88 12.67 3.58
CA PHE A 138 -2.67 12.08 4.15
C PHE A 138 -1.45 12.33 3.26
N ALA A 139 -1.51 12.01 1.97
CA ALA A 139 -0.39 12.23 1.05
C ALA A 139 -0.09 13.74 0.88
N ASN A 140 -1.13 14.59 0.82
CA ASN A 140 -0.95 16.04 0.80
C ASN A 140 -0.31 16.59 2.09
N SER A 141 -0.45 15.90 3.23
CA SER A 141 0.17 16.32 4.50
C SER A 141 1.68 16.16 4.51
N TRP A 142 2.26 15.44 3.54
CA TRP A 142 3.71 15.31 3.41
C TRP A 142 4.37 16.62 2.96
N VAL A 143 3.63 17.55 2.36
CA VAL A 143 4.16 18.84 1.90
C VAL A 143 4.71 19.64 3.08
N GLY A 144 5.97 20.03 2.98
CA GLY A 144 6.74 20.70 4.03
C GLY A 144 7.48 19.75 4.97
N GLU A 145 7.22 18.44 4.88
CA GLU A 145 7.86 17.42 5.71
C GLU A 145 9.03 16.75 4.98
N THR A 146 9.91 16.12 5.78
CA THR A 146 10.99 15.28 5.27
C THR A 146 10.62 13.82 5.46
N ILE A 147 10.55 13.07 4.36
CA ILE A 147 10.27 11.63 4.37
C ILE A 147 11.56 10.84 4.13
N SER A 148 11.71 9.71 4.81
CA SER A 148 12.97 8.95 4.81
C SER A 148 12.97 7.86 3.75
N GLY A 149 13.84 8.00 2.75
CA GLY A 149 14.26 6.90 1.87
C GLY A 149 15.34 6.02 2.52
N GLU A 150 15.81 5.04 1.76
CA GLU A 150 16.95 4.18 2.09
C GLU A 150 18.29 4.92 1.93
N GLU A 151 18.45 5.73 0.88
CA GLU A 151 19.69 6.43 0.52
C GLU A 151 19.68 7.90 0.95
N ALA A 152 18.51 8.57 0.91
CA ALA A 152 18.38 9.98 1.24
C ALA A 152 17.12 10.30 2.07
N GLN A 153 17.17 11.47 2.70
CA GLN A 153 16.02 12.14 3.28
C GLN A 153 15.42 13.08 2.23
N TRP A 154 14.13 12.94 1.94
CA TRP A 154 13.46 13.68 0.88
C TRP A 154 12.55 14.74 1.49
N LEU A 155 12.94 16.00 1.34
CA LEU A 155 12.06 17.12 1.63
C LEU A 155 10.99 17.20 0.54
N VAL A 156 9.71 17.14 0.90
CA VAL A 156 8.59 17.35 -0.03
C VAL A 156 8.27 18.85 -0.05
N GLU A 157 8.73 19.56 -1.06
CA GLU A 157 8.64 21.02 -1.12
C GLU A 157 7.26 21.50 -1.57
N ALA A 158 6.66 20.75 -2.50
CA ALA A 158 5.33 20.99 -3.02
C ALA A 158 4.68 19.66 -3.38
N GLY A 159 3.35 19.62 -3.35
CA GLY A 159 2.59 18.41 -3.60
C GLY A 159 1.13 18.69 -3.86
N SER A 160 0.53 17.90 -4.75
CA SER A 160 -0.92 17.84 -4.90
C SER A 160 -1.34 16.46 -5.37
N CYS A 161 -2.26 15.86 -4.62
CA CYS A 161 -2.85 14.57 -4.89
C CYS A 161 -4.30 14.71 -5.34
N LEU A 162 -4.69 13.92 -6.34
CA LEU A 162 -6.05 13.84 -6.88
C LEU A 162 -6.44 12.39 -7.08
N GLU A 163 -7.74 12.11 -6.99
CA GLU A 163 -8.26 10.78 -7.31
C GLU A 163 -7.98 10.46 -8.79
N GLN A 164 -7.47 9.25 -9.02
CA GLN A 164 -7.18 8.78 -10.37
C GLN A 164 -8.50 8.44 -11.08
N GLN A 165 -8.85 9.23 -12.10
CA GLN A 165 -10.00 8.93 -12.96
C GLN A 165 -9.61 7.85 -13.97
N GLU A 166 -10.47 6.86 -14.15
CA GLU A 166 -10.29 5.78 -15.13
C GLU A 166 -10.49 6.23 -16.59
#